data_AF-A0A7Y3TZQ2-F1
#
_entry.id   AF-A0A7Y3TZQ2-F1
#
_cell.length_a   1.000
_cell.length_b   1.000
_cell.length_c   1.000
_cell.angle_alpha   90.00
_cell.angle_beta   90.00
_cell.angle_gamma   90.00
#
_symmetry.space_group_name_H-M   'P 1'
#
loop_
_entity.id
_entity.type
_entity.pdbx_description
1 polymer ?
#
loop_
_entity_poly.entity_id
_entity_poly.type
_entity_poly.pdbx_seq_one_letter_code
_entity_poly.pdbx_strand_id
1 'polypeptide(L)'
;MSPYALDNLSLRDASSTLMRVESILADAFRPEGLDADTLFNWTVRDSAEAILAAGDVGHLTRADEVNVTNNQISLDQFKDLNELANFERDAEAVGYTLNEAFGATAGFETVAEDSLLDNYAIVSGSTLSNAITVAQANTMLDVVDGAINNPLETLEWDIDDSPQTLVDNLTTPEVSQAQTVTLNETETFIVFENYQDLLDVLGAVEEGGSFALGGTRVRYTMKEAVESDGLVDNYEIVPDVPYQPGSIDIATASDTLEQAEEILEGAYTPTIERLDSLFDWTVLDSAEAILAAGDVAHLTRADELNVTNDQITLDQFTELEALANYVRSGEAVEYSLDGNPAIGSAPESFTDFTTGTPPEGRDQLFIELADTELPQLRGYDTTDWENTNFAQYTDESEALGVDVAFAVFTTAEFTGADTGWLNDLGLEDGEVTYLLAGNGETLTIDDDAQLYRVEGGRSPLPMRSYWQISRMSRWITSMRRTG
;
A
#
# COMPACT_ATOMS: atom_id res chain seq x y z
N MET A 1 -62.03 -28.08 -64.01
CA MET A 1 -62.04 -26.64 -64.30
C MET A 1 -60.86 -26.06 -63.56
N SER A 2 -60.07 -25.19 -64.19
CA SER A 2 -59.06 -24.42 -63.46
C SER A 2 -59.76 -23.18 -62.89
N PRO A 3 -59.56 -22.87 -61.60
CA PRO A 3 -60.10 -21.65 -61.03
C PRO A 3 -59.50 -20.41 -61.70
N TYR A 4 -60.23 -19.30 -61.64
CA TYR A 4 -59.72 -18.00 -62.05
C TYR A 4 -58.83 -17.46 -60.93
N ALA A 5 -57.54 -17.33 -61.19
CA ALA A 5 -56.54 -16.89 -60.21
C ALA A 5 -56.20 -15.40 -60.39
N LEU A 6 -56.19 -14.64 -59.29
CA LEU A 6 -55.71 -13.26 -59.24
C LEU A 6 -54.70 -13.07 -58.11
N ASP A 7 -53.50 -12.63 -58.45
CA ASP A 7 -52.44 -12.40 -57.48
C ASP A 7 -52.40 -10.92 -57.05
N ASN A 8 -52.02 -10.66 -55.80
CA ASN A 8 -51.77 -9.32 -55.24
C ASN A 8 -52.98 -8.36 -55.26
N LEU A 9 -54.16 -8.82 -54.85
CA LEU A 9 -55.30 -7.92 -54.68
C LEU A 9 -55.15 -7.12 -53.38
N SER A 10 -55.34 -5.81 -53.44
CA SER A 10 -55.57 -5.03 -52.22
C SER A 10 -56.81 -5.57 -51.50
N LEU A 11 -56.92 -5.39 -50.19
CA LEU A 11 -58.06 -5.87 -49.42
C LEU A 11 -59.39 -5.33 -49.98
N ARG A 12 -59.38 -4.06 -50.40
CA ARG A 12 -60.53 -3.40 -51.03
C ARG A 12 -60.91 -4.03 -52.38
N ASP A 13 -59.92 -4.37 -53.20
CA ASP A 13 -60.15 -4.99 -54.50
C ASP A 13 -60.61 -6.45 -54.34
N ALA A 14 -60.06 -7.18 -53.37
CA ALA A 14 -60.51 -8.52 -53.00
C ALA A 14 -61.99 -8.50 -52.56
N SER A 15 -62.38 -7.55 -51.70
CA SER A 15 -63.77 -7.34 -51.30
C SER A 15 -64.69 -7.09 -52.50
N SER A 16 -64.30 -6.16 -53.37
CA SER A 16 -65.09 -5.79 -54.55
C SER A 16 -65.20 -6.94 -55.57
N THR A 17 -64.12 -7.71 -55.72
CA THR A 17 -64.06 -8.85 -56.64
C THR A 17 -64.87 -10.02 -56.14
N LEU A 18 -64.76 -10.37 -54.85
CA LEU A 18 -65.56 -11.44 -54.25
C LEU A 18 -67.06 -11.14 -54.36
N MET A 19 -67.49 -9.92 -54.01
CA MET A 19 -68.90 -9.51 -54.19
C MET A 19 -69.39 -9.67 -55.63
N ARG A 20 -68.52 -9.37 -56.61
CA ARG A 20 -68.85 -9.54 -58.02
C ARG A 20 -68.95 -11.02 -58.42
N VAL A 21 -68.02 -11.85 -57.96
CA VAL A 21 -68.05 -13.31 -58.20
C VAL A 21 -69.33 -13.90 -57.61
N GLU A 22 -69.65 -13.58 -56.36
CA GLU A 22 -70.86 -14.06 -55.68
C GLU A 22 -72.14 -13.59 -56.40
N SER A 23 -72.19 -12.35 -56.87
CA SER A 23 -73.31 -11.85 -57.67
C SER A 23 -73.47 -12.62 -58.99
N ILE A 24 -72.36 -12.96 -59.67
CA ILE A 24 -72.40 -13.74 -60.91
C ILE A 24 -72.89 -15.17 -60.63
N LEU A 25 -72.46 -15.77 -59.52
CA LEU A 25 -72.89 -17.11 -59.11
C LEU A 25 -74.37 -17.14 -58.73
N ALA A 26 -74.87 -16.10 -58.06
CA ALA A 26 -76.28 -15.97 -57.73
C ALA A 26 -77.17 -15.91 -58.99
N ASP A 27 -76.67 -15.31 -60.07
CA ASP A 27 -77.37 -15.20 -61.36
C ASP A 27 -77.11 -16.38 -62.32
N ALA A 28 -76.28 -17.36 -61.93
CA ALA A 28 -75.88 -18.47 -62.80
C ALA A 28 -77.01 -19.47 -63.07
N PHE A 29 -77.13 -19.96 -64.31
CA PHE A 29 -78.09 -21.00 -64.67
C PHE A 29 -77.59 -22.38 -64.20
N ARG A 30 -78.22 -22.92 -63.14
CA ARG A 30 -77.84 -24.15 -62.38
C ARG A 30 -76.59 -23.96 -61.51
N PRO A 31 -76.69 -23.23 -60.39
CA PRO A 31 -75.55 -22.97 -59.50
C PRO A 31 -75.18 -24.17 -58.59
N GLU A 32 -75.91 -25.29 -58.67
CA GLU A 32 -75.67 -26.47 -57.84
C GLU A 32 -74.23 -26.98 -58.00
N GLY A 33 -73.43 -26.85 -56.94
CA GLY A 33 -72.01 -27.25 -56.92
C GLY A 33 -71.02 -26.20 -57.41
N LEU A 34 -71.47 -24.96 -57.68
CA LEU A 34 -70.58 -23.81 -57.91
C LEU A 34 -70.49 -22.98 -56.64
N ASP A 35 -69.31 -22.90 -56.08
CA ASP A 35 -68.98 -22.00 -54.98
C ASP A 35 -67.81 -21.11 -55.38
N ALA A 36 -67.77 -19.90 -54.83
CA ALA A 36 -66.71 -18.94 -55.10
C ALA A 36 -65.33 -19.50 -54.73
N ASP A 37 -65.22 -20.32 -53.68
CA ASP A 37 -63.94 -20.91 -53.24
C ASP A 37 -63.43 -21.98 -54.22
N THR A 38 -64.30 -22.54 -55.05
CA THR A 38 -63.92 -23.55 -56.05
C THR A 38 -63.53 -22.94 -57.39
N LEU A 39 -63.92 -21.68 -57.63
CA LEU A 39 -63.85 -21.04 -58.94
C LEU A 39 -62.96 -19.82 -58.96
N PHE A 40 -62.69 -19.25 -57.79
CA PHE A 40 -61.91 -18.04 -57.63
C PHE A 40 -60.83 -18.27 -56.58
N ASN A 41 -59.60 -18.06 -57.02
CA ASN A 41 -58.39 -18.20 -56.23
C ASN A 41 -57.73 -16.82 -56.18
N TRP A 42 -57.35 -16.35 -55.00
CA TRP A 42 -56.74 -15.03 -54.90
C TRP A 42 -55.81 -14.90 -53.70
N THR A 43 -54.81 -14.03 -53.89
CA THR A 43 -53.89 -13.59 -52.84
C THR A 43 -54.27 -12.17 -52.44
N VAL A 44 -54.42 -11.93 -51.14
CA VAL A 44 -54.56 -10.58 -50.58
C VAL A 44 -53.18 -10.04 -50.26
N ARG A 45 -52.88 -8.84 -50.76
CA ARG A 45 -51.65 -8.12 -50.43
C ARG A 45 -51.97 -6.66 -50.14
N ASP A 46 -51.86 -6.30 -48.87
CA ASP A 46 -52.17 -4.95 -48.37
C ASP A 46 -51.28 -4.61 -47.17
N SER A 47 -51.44 -3.42 -46.59
CA SER A 47 -50.74 -3.09 -45.34
C SER A 47 -51.20 -3.98 -44.18
N ALA A 48 -50.28 -4.30 -43.26
CA ALA A 48 -50.58 -5.03 -42.04
C ALA A 48 -51.72 -4.37 -41.24
N GLU A 49 -51.71 -3.04 -41.15
CA GLU A 49 -52.77 -2.27 -40.50
C GLU A 49 -54.14 -2.50 -41.16
N ALA A 50 -54.22 -2.49 -42.49
CA ALA A 50 -55.48 -2.72 -43.21
C ALA A 50 -55.99 -4.15 -43.02
N ILE A 51 -55.10 -5.14 -43.08
CA ILE A 51 -55.45 -6.56 -42.90
C ILE A 51 -55.96 -6.81 -41.48
N LEU A 52 -55.23 -6.35 -40.46
CA LEU A 52 -55.62 -6.53 -39.05
C LEU A 52 -56.89 -5.76 -38.69
N ALA A 53 -57.08 -4.55 -39.24
CA ALA A 53 -58.30 -3.77 -39.03
C ALA A 53 -59.55 -4.39 -39.69
N ALA A 54 -59.37 -5.22 -40.73
CA ALA A 54 -60.48 -5.88 -41.40
C ALA A 54 -61.14 -6.95 -40.52
N GLY A 55 -60.35 -7.64 -39.69
CA GLY A 55 -60.78 -8.78 -38.89
C GLY A 55 -61.24 -9.97 -39.75
N ASP A 56 -62.19 -10.74 -39.23
CA ASP A 56 -62.73 -11.94 -39.88
C ASP A 56 -63.76 -11.58 -40.98
N VAL A 57 -63.27 -11.18 -42.14
CA VAL A 57 -64.08 -10.91 -43.33
C VAL A 57 -63.83 -11.96 -44.41
N GLY A 58 -64.90 -12.39 -45.09
CA GLY A 58 -64.81 -13.50 -46.03
C GLY A 58 -63.82 -13.31 -47.19
N HIS A 59 -63.56 -12.08 -47.64
CA HIS A 59 -62.56 -11.83 -48.70
C HIS A 59 -61.11 -11.92 -48.20
N LEU A 60 -60.89 -11.97 -46.89
CA LEU A 60 -59.60 -12.22 -46.26
C LEU A 60 -59.48 -13.70 -45.86
N THR A 61 -60.46 -14.25 -45.15
CA THR A 61 -60.38 -15.63 -44.62
C THR A 61 -60.57 -16.74 -45.66
N ARG A 62 -61.12 -16.40 -46.83
CA ARG A 62 -61.25 -17.33 -47.98
C ARG A 62 -60.16 -17.13 -49.04
N ALA A 63 -59.26 -16.15 -48.85
CA ALA A 63 -58.12 -15.99 -49.74
C ALA A 63 -57.19 -17.20 -49.64
N ASP A 64 -56.50 -17.54 -50.74
CA ASP A 64 -55.52 -18.62 -50.73
C ASP A 64 -54.29 -18.24 -49.90
N GLU A 65 -53.91 -16.95 -49.94
CA GLU A 65 -52.74 -16.41 -49.28
C GLU A 65 -52.96 -14.96 -48.87
N VAL A 66 -52.42 -14.57 -47.74
CA VAL A 66 -52.40 -13.20 -47.23
C VAL A 66 -50.95 -12.80 -46.97
N ASN A 67 -50.48 -11.75 -47.64
CA ASN A 67 -49.16 -11.16 -47.41
C ASN A 67 -49.28 -9.66 -47.10
N VAL A 68 -48.23 -9.09 -46.52
CA VAL A 68 -48.15 -7.65 -46.25
C VAL A 68 -47.40 -6.90 -47.35
N THR A 69 -47.76 -5.63 -47.57
CA THR A 69 -46.97 -4.68 -48.38
C THR A 69 -45.90 -3.95 -47.58
N ASN A 70 -45.91 -4.09 -46.25
CA ASN A 70 -44.98 -3.44 -45.36
C ASN A 70 -43.56 -3.96 -45.57
N ASN A 71 -42.56 -3.08 -45.62
CA ASN A 71 -41.16 -3.51 -45.56
C ASN A 71 -40.75 -3.96 -44.14
N GLN A 72 -41.45 -3.45 -43.13
CA GLN A 72 -41.29 -3.81 -41.73
C GLN A 72 -42.64 -3.78 -41.02
N ILE A 73 -42.90 -4.78 -40.18
CA ILE A 73 -44.04 -4.87 -39.26
C ILE A 73 -43.53 -4.95 -37.83
N SER A 74 -44.35 -4.55 -36.85
CA SER A 74 -44.01 -4.75 -35.42
C SER A 74 -44.16 -6.22 -35.02
N LEU A 75 -43.52 -6.62 -33.92
CA LEU A 75 -43.67 -7.96 -33.35
C LEU A 75 -45.14 -8.31 -33.03
N ASP A 76 -45.91 -7.37 -32.49
CA ASP A 76 -47.34 -7.59 -32.21
C ASP A 76 -48.15 -7.80 -33.50
N GLN A 77 -47.91 -6.98 -34.53
CA GLN A 77 -48.54 -7.17 -35.82
C GLN A 77 -48.19 -8.54 -36.43
N PHE A 78 -46.93 -8.98 -36.29
CA PHE A 78 -46.54 -10.31 -36.75
C PHE A 78 -47.30 -11.41 -36.00
N LYS A 79 -47.41 -11.32 -34.67
CA LYS A 79 -48.17 -12.29 -33.86
C LYS A 79 -49.63 -12.34 -34.29
N ASP A 80 -50.29 -11.19 -34.43
CA ASP A 80 -51.69 -11.11 -34.86
C ASP A 80 -51.90 -11.64 -36.28
N LEU A 81 -50.99 -11.33 -37.21
CA LEU A 81 -51.04 -11.86 -38.59
C LEU A 81 -50.85 -13.38 -38.62
N ASN A 82 -49.96 -13.90 -37.78
CA ASN A 82 -49.68 -15.33 -37.69
C ASN A 82 -50.85 -16.15 -37.10
N GLU A 83 -51.87 -15.50 -36.52
CA GLU A 83 -53.13 -16.15 -36.15
C GLU A 83 -54.02 -16.45 -37.37
N LEU A 84 -53.80 -15.78 -38.50
CA LEU A 84 -54.52 -16.05 -39.75
C LEU A 84 -53.99 -17.34 -40.38
N ALA A 85 -54.88 -18.31 -40.59
CA ALA A 85 -54.51 -19.63 -41.11
C ALA A 85 -53.92 -19.62 -42.54
N ASN A 86 -54.09 -18.52 -43.27
CA ASN A 86 -53.63 -18.30 -44.64
C ASN A 86 -52.62 -17.14 -44.76
N PHE A 87 -52.08 -16.66 -43.63
CA PHE A 87 -50.96 -15.70 -43.68
C PHE A 87 -49.66 -16.42 -44.02
N GLU A 88 -48.97 -15.91 -45.04
CA GLU A 88 -47.66 -16.39 -45.45
C GLU A 88 -46.68 -15.21 -45.39
N ARG A 89 -45.58 -15.42 -44.66
CA ARG A 89 -44.55 -14.39 -44.46
C ARG A 89 -43.69 -14.26 -45.72
N ASP A 90 -43.50 -13.03 -46.18
CA ASP A 90 -42.65 -12.67 -47.32
C ASP A 90 -41.24 -12.27 -46.81
N ALA A 91 -40.68 -11.15 -47.32
CA ALA A 91 -39.37 -10.62 -46.99
C ALA A 91 -39.42 -9.44 -46.01
N GLU A 92 -40.58 -9.16 -45.42
CA GLU A 92 -40.74 -8.13 -44.42
C GLU A 92 -39.90 -8.42 -43.17
N ALA A 93 -39.32 -7.35 -42.65
CA ALA A 93 -38.61 -7.41 -41.39
C ALA A 93 -39.62 -7.37 -40.23
N VAL A 94 -39.34 -8.12 -39.17
CA VAL A 94 -40.07 -7.96 -37.90
C VAL A 94 -39.28 -7.03 -37.00
N GLY A 95 -39.91 -5.94 -36.59
CA GLY A 95 -39.35 -4.93 -35.71
C GLY A 95 -39.49 -5.34 -34.26
N TYR A 96 -38.35 -5.47 -33.58
CA TYR A 96 -38.25 -5.68 -32.14
C TYR A 96 -37.74 -4.40 -31.48
N THR A 97 -38.30 -4.04 -30.34
CA THR A 97 -37.60 -3.13 -29.43
C THR A 97 -36.32 -3.81 -28.92
N LEU A 98 -35.31 -3.02 -28.54
CA LEU A 98 -34.07 -3.57 -28.00
C LEU A 98 -34.31 -4.49 -26.79
N ASN A 99 -35.22 -4.13 -25.88
CA ASN A 99 -35.61 -4.98 -24.74
C ASN A 99 -36.22 -6.31 -25.18
N GLU A 100 -37.09 -6.32 -26.19
CA GLU A 100 -37.69 -7.56 -26.70
C GLU A 100 -36.64 -8.45 -27.36
N ALA A 101 -35.78 -7.87 -28.21
CA ALA A 101 -34.77 -8.63 -28.91
C ALA A 101 -33.71 -9.19 -27.96
N PHE A 102 -33.29 -8.37 -27.01
CA PHE A 102 -32.36 -8.75 -25.96
C PHE A 102 -32.97 -9.83 -25.04
N GLY A 103 -34.22 -9.66 -24.61
CA GLY A 103 -34.93 -10.65 -23.78
C GLY A 103 -35.10 -12.02 -24.46
N ALA A 104 -35.37 -12.03 -25.77
CA ALA A 104 -35.48 -13.25 -26.57
C ALA A 104 -34.17 -14.06 -26.64
N THR A 105 -33.03 -13.37 -26.63
CA THR A 105 -31.70 -14.01 -26.69
C THR A 105 -31.14 -14.33 -25.31
N ALA A 106 -31.35 -13.45 -24.32
CA ALA A 106 -30.68 -13.50 -23.03
C ALA A 106 -31.42 -14.33 -21.95
N GLY A 107 -32.66 -14.77 -22.22
CA GLY A 107 -33.38 -15.70 -21.34
C GLY A 107 -33.87 -15.10 -20.01
N PHE A 108 -33.95 -13.77 -19.91
CA PHE A 108 -34.48 -13.06 -18.75
C PHE A 108 -36.03 -13.05 -18.79
N GLU A 109 -36.65 -13.73 -17.82
CA GLU A 109 -38.09 -13.80 -17.50
C GLU A 109 -39.12 -13.81 -18.65
N THR A 110 -39.64 -15.01 -18.94
CA THR A 110 -41.00 -15.25 -19.48
C THR A 110 -41.41 -14.60 -20.81
N VAL A 111 -40.48 -14.43 -21.76
CA VAL A 111 -40.87 -14.64 -23.17
C VAL A 111 -40.59 -16.11 -23.48
N ALA A 112 -41.45 -16.97 -22.94
CA ALA A 112 -41.49 -18.36 -23.34
C ALA A 112 -41.90 -18.39 -24.82
N GLU A 113 -41.02 -18.96 -25.66
CA GLU A 113 -41.17 -19.08 -27.12
C GLU A 113 -40.84 -17.80 -27.89
N ASP A 114 -39.58 -17.63 -28.28
CA ASP A 114 -39.17 -17.41 -29.68
C ASP A 114 -37.72 -16.95 -29.74
N SER A 115 -36.87 -17.72 -30.43
CA SER A 115 -35.62 -17.17 -30.96
C SER A 115 -35.95 -15.99 -31.87
N LEU A 116 -35.03 -15.03 -32.01
CA LEU A 116 -35.18 -13.95 -32.98
C LEU A 116 -35.52 -14.53 -34.35
N LEU A 117 -36.55 -13.98 -34.98
CA LEU A 117 -36.93 -14.38 -36.33
C LEU A 117 -35.79 -14.04 -37.30
N ASP A 118 -35.62 -14.89 -38.31
CA ASP A 118 -34.79 -14.54 -39.46
C ASP A 118 -35.29 -13.22 -40.06
N ASN A 119 -34.39 -12.31 -40.43
CA ASN A 119 -34.73 -10.98 -40.98
C ASN A 119 -35.52 -10.11 -39.98
N TYR A 120 -34.88 -9.75 -38.86
CA TYR A 120 -35.41 -8.83 -37.86
C TYR A 120 -34.70 -7.46 -37.93
N ALA A 121 -35.39 -6.43 -37.43
CA ALA A 121 -34.86 -5.09 -37.27
C ALA A 121 -35.05 -4.61 -35.83
N ILE A 122 -34.14 -3.79 -35.34
CA ILE A 122 -34.31 -3.11 -34.05
C ILE A 122 -35.01 -1.77 -34.26
N VAL A 123 -36.07 -1.51 -33.50
CA VAL A 123 -36.83 -0.26 -33.59
C VAL A 123 -35.92 0.92 -33.25
N SER A 124 -35.87 1.92 -34.14
CA SER A 124 -35.04 3.11 -33.97
C SER A 124 -35.43 3.89 -32.70
N GLY A 125 -34.42 4.29 -31.92
CA GLY A 125 -34.62 5.00 -30.66
C GLY A 125 -35.16 4.11 -29.53
N SER A 126 -35.17 2.78 -29.69
CA SER A 126 -35.39 1.88 -28.56
C SER A 126 -34.17 1.89 -27.64
N THR A 127 -34.40 1.87 -26.34
CA THR A 127 -33.37 1.86 -25.30
C THR A 127 -33.54 0.62 -24.42
N LEU A 128 -32.49 0.26 -23.70
CA LEU A 128 -32.63 -0.68 -22.60
C LEU A 128 -33.26 0.04 -21.40
N SER A 129 -34.09 -0.69 -20.65
CA SER A 129 -34.79 -0.11 -19.49
C SER A 129 -33.90 -0.04 -18.24
N ASN A 130 -32.85 -0.85 -18.18
CA ASN A 130 -31.96 -0.98 -17.03
C ASN A 130 -30.50 -1.01 -17.50
N ALA A 131 -29.59 -0.66 -16.60
CA ALA A 131 -28.18 -1.00 -16.77
C ALA A 131 -28.01 -2.53 -16.88
N ILE A 132 -27.00 -2.93 -17.64
CA ILE A 132 -26.70 -4.33 -17.94
C ILE A 132 -25.27 -4.67 -17.53
N THR A 133 -24.96 -5.95 -17.36
CA THR A 133 -23.59 -6.42 -17.13
C THR A 133 -22.77 -6.40 -18.42
N VAL A 134 -21.44 -6.50 -18.32
CA VAL A 134 -20.56 -6.60 -19.50
C VAL A 134 -20.91 -7.81 -20.36
N ALA A 135 -21.22 -8.95 -19.73
CA ALA A 135 -21.63 -10.16 -20.45
C ALA A 135 -22.96 -9.96 -21.21
N GLN A 136 -23.90 -9.22 -20.60
CA GLN A 136 -25.15 -8.85 -21.23
C GLN A 136 -24.94 -7.86 -22.37
N ALA A 137 -24.03 -6.90 -22.23
CA ALA A 137 -23.69 -5.95 -23.29
C ALA A 137 -23.11 -6.66 -24.51
N ASN A 138 -22.24 -7.66 -24.34
CA ASN A 138 -21.77 -8.48 -25.47
C ASN A 138 -22.95 -9.14 -26.21
N THR A 139 -23.90 -9.72 -25.47
CA THR A 139 -25.11 -10.34 -26.07
C THR A 139 -25.99 -9.32 -26.77
N MET A 140 -26.15 -8.13 -26.20
CA MET A 140 -26.89 -7.03 -26.81
C MET A 140 -26.20 -6.59 -28.12
N LEU A 141 -24.88 -6.43 -28.13
CA LEU A 141 -24.13 -6.07 -29.32
C LEU A 141 -24.25 -7.13 -30.42
N ASP A 142 -24.25 -8.43 -30.08
CA ASP A 142 -24.52 -9.51 -31.03
C ASP A 142 -25.93 -9.41 -31.64
N VAL A 143 -26.94 -9.07 -30.82
CA VAL A 143 -28.32 -8.82 -31.27
C VAL A 143 -28.43 -7.59 -32.17
N VAL A 144 -27.65 -6.55 -31.89
CA VAL A 144 -27.66 -5.33 -32.70
C VAL A 144 -26.94 -5.56 -34.03
N ASP A 145 -25.82 -6.28 -34.03
CA ASP A 145 -25.05 -6.63 -35.24
C ASP A 145 -25.84 -7.55 -36.19
N GLY A 146 -26.62 -8.48 -35.63
CA GLY A 146 -27.48 -9.37 -36.40
C GLY A 146 -28.72 -8.72 -37.00
N ALA A 147 -29.10 -7.53 -36.54
CA ALA A 147 -30.27 -6.81 -37.03
C ALA A 147 -30.02 -6.19 -38.42
N ILE A 148 -31.01 -6.24 -39.32
CA ILE A 148 -30.82 -5.78 -40.70
C ILE A 148 -30.48 -4.28 -40.82
N ASN A 149 -30.86 -3.49 -39.82
CA ASN A 149 -30.65 -2.05 -39.79
C ASN A 149 -29.45 -1.62 -38.94
N ASN A 150 -28.76 -2.56 -38.27
CA ASN A 150 -27.55 -2.40 -37.48
C ASN A 150 -27.44 -1.00 -36.79
N PRO A 151 -28.26 -0.71 -35.76
CA PRO A 151 -28.33 0.63 -35.17
C PRO A 151 -27.21 0.94 -34.15
N LEU A 152 -26.03 0.30 -34.24
CA LEU A 152 -24.93 0.47 -33.27
C LEU A 152 -24.60 1.94 -32.96
N GLU A 153 -24.52 2.79 -33.99
CA GLU A 153 -24.16 4.22 -33.87
C GLU A 153 -25.18 5.07 -33.09
N THR A 154 -26.37 4.54 -32.86
CA THR A 154 -27.46 5.22 -32.13
C THR A 154 -27.82 4.53 -30.82
N LEU A 155 -27.03 3.52 -30.46
CA LEU A 155 -27.26 2.70 -29.28
C LEU A 155 -26.67 3.41 -28.06
N GLU A 156 -27.49 3.56 -27.03
CA GLU A 156 -27.05 4.02 -25.71
C GLU A 156 -27.37 2.91 -24.71
N TRP A 157 -26.39 2.56 -23.88
CA TRP A 157 -26.53 1.58 -22.82
C TRP A 157 -25.66 1.96 -21.63
N ASP A 158 -26.12 1.56 -20.45
CA ASP A 158 -25.39 1.71 -19.20
C ASP A 158 -24.90 0.33 -18.73
N ILE A 159 -23.71 0.31 -18.15
CA ILE A 159 -23.12 -0.89 -17.55
C ILE A 159 -23.20 -0.81 -16.04
N ASP A 160 -23.65 -1.89 -15.41
CA ASP A 160 -23.58 -2.11 -13.96
C ASP A 160 -23.01 -3.51 -13.69
N ASP A 161 -21.74 -3.57 -13.28
CA ASP A 161 -21.01 -4.84 -13.10
C ASP A 161 -19.96 -4.78 -11.99
N SER A 162 -19.37 -5.92 -11.63
CA SER A 162 -18.36 -5.99 -10.59
C SER A 162 -17.08 -5.22 -10.99
N PRO A 163 -16.34 -4.66 -10.01
CA PRO A 163 -15.11 -3.93 -10.27
C PRO A 163 -14.11 -4.71 -11.13
N GLN A 164 -13.90 -6.00 -10.82
CA GLN A 164 -12.93 -6.82 -11.55
C GLN A 164 -13.38 -7.06 -12.99
N THR A 165 -14.68 -7.32 -13.21
CA THR A 165 -15.20 -7.53 -14.57
C THR A 165 -15.03 -6.28 -15.42
N LEU A 166 -15.23 -5.08 -14.85
CA LEU A 166 -15.02 -3.84 -15.58
C LEU A 166 -13.54 -3.61 -15.92
N VAL A 167 -12.65 -3.81 -14.94
CA VAL A 167 -11.19 -3.69 -15.15
C VAL A 167 -10.71 -4.65 -16.25
N ASP A 168 -11.16 -5.90 -16.21
CA ASP A 168 -10.78 -6.91 -17.20
C ASP A 168 -11.27 -6.57 -18.63
N ASN A 169 -12.25 -5.66 -18.76
CA ASN A 169 -12.90 -5.31 -20.03
C ASN A 169 -12.83 -3.81 -20.39
N LEU A 170 -11.95 -3.02 -19.74
CA LEU A 170 -11.85 -1.55 -19.95
C LEU A 170 -11.73 -1.11 -21.41
N THR A 171 -11.11 -1.94 -22.24
CA THR A 171 -10.83 -1.61 -23.65
C THR A 171 -11.79 -2.26 -24.63
N THR A 172 -12.74 -3.06 -24.15
CA THR A 172 -13.71 -3.73 -25.02
C THR A 172 -14.84 -2.74 -25.36
N PRO A 173 -15.51 -2.89 -26.52
CA PRO A 173 -16.56 -1.96 -26.93
C PRO A 173 -17.72 -1.91 -25.93
N GLU A 174 -18.00 -3.03 -25.24
CA GLU A 174 -19.07 -3.14 -24.22
C GLU A 174 -18.93 -2.10 -23.11
N VAL A 175 -17.69 -1.82 -22.66
CA VAL A 175 -17.40 -0.89 -21.57
C VAL A 175 -17.00 0.48 -22.12
N SER A 176 -16.10 0.52 -23.10
CA SER A 176 -15.53 1.79 -23.61
C SER A 176 -16.52 2.66 -24.39
N GLN A 177 -17.61 2.09 -24.92
CA GLN A 177 -18.65 2.82 -25.63
C GLN A 177 -19.95 2.96 -24.81
N ALA A 178 -19.98 2.41 -23.60
CA ALA A 178 -21.11 2.59 -22.71
C ALA A 178 -21.31 4.06 -22.37
N GLN A 179 -22.56 4.47 -22.24
CA GLN A 179 -22.93 5.84 -21.85
C GLN A 179 -22.51 6.10 -20.40
N THR A 180 -22.83 5.17 -19.51
CA THR A 180 -22.42 5.20 -18.12
C THR A 180 -21.88 3.83 -17.71
N VAL A 181 -20.86 3.80 -16.86
CA VAL A 181 -20.31 2.60 -16.24
C VAL A 181 -20.34 2.79 -14.72
N THR A 182 -21.10 1.96 -14.03
CA THR A 182 -21.21 1.93 -12.57
C THR A 182 -20.73 0.61 -11.99
N LEU A 183 -20.30 0.65 -10.72
CA LEU A 183 -19.95 -0.54 -9.96
C LEU A 183 -21.21 -1.17 -9.34
N ASN A 184 -21.34 -2.49 -9.47
CA ASN A 184 -22.43 -3.25 -8.89
C ASN A 184 -22.43 -3.16 -7.35
N GLU A 185 -23.57 -2.75 -6.79
CA GLU A 185 -23.75 -2.49 -5.35
C GLU A 185 -23.52 -3.71 -4.44
N THR A 186 -23.44 -4.93 -5.00
CA THR A 186 -23.10 -6.12 -4.21
C THR A 186 -21.66 -6.11 -3.72
N GLU A 187 -20.75 -5.45 -4.46
CA GLU A 187 -19.36 -5.27 -4.06
C GLU A 187 -19.24 -3.93 -3.32
N THR A 188 -19.04 -4.02 -2.00
CA THR A 188 -19.04 -2.83 -1.14
C THR A 188 -17.76 -2.01 -1.21
N PHE A 189 -16.71 -2.52 -1.87
CA PHE A 189 -15.45 -1.82 -2.03
C PHE A 189 -14.75 -2.16 -3.36
N ILE A 190 -13.88 -1.25 -3.80
CA ILE A 190 -12.92 -1.42 -4.90
C ILE A 190 -11.52 -1.06 -4.38
N VAL A 191 -10.48 -1.76 -4.82
CA VAL A 191 -9.10 -1.40 -4.47
C VAL A 191 -8.65 -0.16 -5.25
N PHE A 192 -7.77 0.65 -4.65
CA PHE A 192 -7.32 1.91 -5.23
C PHE A 192 -6.76 1.77 -6.65
N GLU A 193 -5.94 0.77 -6.93
CA GLU A 193 -5.38 0.49 -8.27
C GLU A 193 -6.49 0.33 -9.33
N ASN A 194 -7.45 -0.56 -9.10
CA ASN A 194 -8.59 -0.77 -10.00
C ASN A 194 -9.45 0.49 -10.18
N TYR A 195 -9.60 1.30 -9.13
CA TYR A 195 -10.32 2.56 -9.20
C TYR A 195 -9.60 3.58 -10.11
N GLN A 196 -8.27 3.66 -9.99
CA GLN A 196 -7.45 4.50 -10.88
C GLN A 196 -7.52 4.01 -12.33
N ASP A 197 -7.42 2.70 -12.58
CA ASP A 197 -7.54 2.13 -13.94
C ASP A 197 -8.88 2.51 -14.61
N LEU A 198 -9.97 2.48 -13.85
CA LEU A 198 -11.29 2.90 -14.35
C LEU A 198 -11.32 4.40 -14.66
N LEU A 199 -10.79 5.25 -13.78
CA LEU A 199 -10.72 6.69 -14.01
C LEU A 199 -9.85 7.06 -15.22
N ASP A 200 -8.69 6.43 -15.36
CA ASP A 200 -7.74 6.73 -16.43
C ASP A 200 -8.31 6.43 -17.82
N VAL A 201 -9.14 5.38 -17.93
CA VAL A 201 -9.72 4.97 -19.22
C VAL A 201 -11.07 5.63 -19.49
N LEU A 202 -11.97 5.64 -18.51
CA LEU A 202 -13.36 6.05 -18.69
C LEU A 202 -13.62 7.51 -18.29
N GLY A 203 -12.77 8.06 -17.43
CA GLY A 203 -12.95 9.39 -16.81
C GLY A 203 -14.13 9.42 -15.84
N ALA A 204 -14.05 10.31 -14.84
CA ALA A 204 -15.18 10.55 -13.94
C ALA A 204 -16.34 11.23 -14.68
N VAL A 205 -17.58 10.80 -14.41
CA VAL A 205 -18.80 11.43 -14.98
C VAL A 205 -18.85 12.93 -14.68
N GLU A 206 -18.40 13.36 -13.50
CA GLU A 206 -18.36 14.77 -13.10
C GLU A 206 -17.40 15.62 -13.95
N GLU A 207 -16.43 14.97 -14.59
CA GLU A 207 -15.44 15.58 -15.48
C GLU A 207 -15.77 15.36 -16.97
N GLY A 208 -16.93 14.77 -17.27
CA GLY A 208 -17.39 14.46 -18.63
C GLY A 208 -16.95 13.09 -19.16
N GLY A 209 -16.45 12.22 -18.28
CA GLY A 209 -16.26 10.79 -18.57
C GLY A 209 -17.53 9.96 -18.40
N SER A 210 -17.40 8.63 -18.40
CA SER A 210 -18.52 7.69 -18.26
C SER A 210 -18.53 6.90 -16.95
N PHE A 211 -17.46 6.96 -16.15
CA PHE A 211 -17.38 6.18 -14.91
C PHE A 211 -17.97 6.89 -13.69
N ALA A 212 -18.85 6.19 -12.97
CA ALA A 212 -19.42 6.63 -11.71
C ALA A 212 -19.21 5.59 -10.61
N LEU A 213 -18.52 6.00 -9.53
CA LEU A 213 -18.22 5.14 -8.38
C LEU A 213 -19.48 4.68 -7.62
N GLY A 214 -20.52 5.52 -7.61
CA GLY A 214 -21.76 5.24 -6.89
C GLY A 214 -21.57 5.15 -5.38
N GLY A 215 -22.18 4.15 -4.75
CA GLY A 215 -22.09 3.90 -3.30
C GLY A 215 -20.87 3.06 -2.87
N THR A 216 -20.06 2.57 -3.81
CA THR A 216 -18.92 1.70 -3.53
C THR A 216 -17.79 2.49 -2.86
N ARG A 217 -17.15 1.88 -1.85
CA ARG A 217 -16.00 2.49 -1.17
C ARG A 217 -14.70 2.24 -1.93
N VAL A 218 -13.81 3.23 -1.97
CA VAL A 218 -12.42 2.97 -2.42
C VAL A 218 -11.57 2.58 -1.22
N ARG A 219 -10.84 1.47 -1.34
CA ARG A 219 -9.94 0.95 -0.32
C ARG A 219 -8.52 1.39 -0.63
N TYR A 220 -7.93 2.13 0.31
CA TYR A 220 -6.54 2.61 0.24
C TYR A 220 -5.70 1.95 1.33
N THR A 221 -4.46 1.62 1.03
CA THR A 221 -3.43 1.50 2.07
C THR A 221 -3.11 2.89 2.65
N MET A 222 -2.53 2.96 3.85
CA MET A 222 -2.13 4.24 4.43
C MET A 222 -1.18 5.00 3.50
N LYS A 223 -0.24 4.29 2.85
CA LYS A 223 0.67 4.86 1.87
C LYS A 223 -0.08 5.50 0.70
N GLU A 224 -0.98 4.76 0.07
CA GLU A 224 -1.76 5.26 -1.08
C GLU A 224 -2.59 6.48 -0.70
N ALA A 225 -3.16 6.50 0.51
CA ALA A 225 -3.96 7.63 0.96
C ALA A 225 -3.11 8.90 1.19
N VAL A 226 -1.94 8.76 1.82
CA VAL A 226 -1.00 9.88 2.07
C VAL A 226 -0.43 10.43 0.76
N GLU A 227 -0.13 9.55 -0.21
CA GLU A 227 0.46 9.91 -1.50
C GLU A 227 -0.57 10.35 -2.55
N SER A 228 -1.88 10.29 -2.25
CA SER A 228 -2.95 10.66 -3.18
C SER A 228 -3.14 12.17 -3.28
N ASP A 229 -3.42 12.67 -4.49
CA ASP A 229 -3.80 14.07 -4.73
C ASP A 229 -5.21 14.42 -4.19
N GLY A 230 -5.96 13.42 -3.72
CA GLY A 230 -7.26 13.59 -3.09
C GLY A 230 -7.95 12.25 -2.86
N LEU A 231 -8.60 12.12 -1.71
CA LEU A 231 -9.40 10.94 -1.38
C LEU A 231 -10.84 11.13 -1.87
N VAL A 232 -11.44 10.04 -2.35
CA VAL A 232 -12.89 10.03 -2.61
C VAL A 232 -13.66 10.21 -1.30
N ASP A 233 -14.88 10.75 -1.36
CA ASP A 233 -15.69 10.99 -0.17
C ASP A 233 -15.98 9.72 0.65
N ASN A 234 -16.07 8.56 -0.01
CA ASN A 234 -16.42 7.29 0.61
C ASN A 234 -15.26 6.30 0.47
N TYR A 235 -14.34 6.32 1.44
CA TYR A 235 -13.15 5.48 1.42
C TYR A 235 -12.95 4.69 2.71
N GLU A 236 -12.10 3.69 2.65
CA GLU A 236 -11.63 2.93 3.82
C GLU A 236 -10.11 2.70 3.77
N ILE A 237 -9.47 2.66 4.93
CA ILE A 237 -8.04 2.39 5.08
C ILE A 237 -7.80 0.92 5.39
N VAL A 238 -6.87 0.29 4.67
CA VAL A 238 -6.47 -1.10 4.90
C VAL A 238 -5.74 -1.21 6.23
N PRO A 239 -6.26 -2.01 7.18
CA PRO A 239 -5.76 -2.05 8.53
C PRO A 239 -4.37 -2.68 8.74
N ASP A 240 -3.93 -3.52 7.80
CA ASP A 240 -2.84 -4.49 8.03
C ASP A 240 -1.63 -4.26 7.11
N VAL A 241 -1.53 -3.07 6.51
CA VAL A 241 -0.41 -2.65 5.66
C VAL A 241 0.13 -1.31 6.19
N PRO A 242 1.13 -1.32 7.08
CA PRO A 242 1.68 -0.09 7.63
C PRO A 242 2.40 0.73 6.55
N TYR A 243 2.26 2.05 6.66
CA TYR A 243 3.04 2.99 5.86
C TYR A 243 4.40 3.22 6.51
N GLN A 244 5.46 2.98 5.73
CA GLN A 244 6.84 3.07 6.17
C GLN A 244 7.59 4.11 5.32
N PRO A 245 7.51 5.42 5.66
CA PRO A 245 8.23 6.46 4.94
C PRO A 245 9.76 6.35 5.09
N GLY A 246 10.24 5.53 6.03
CA GLY A 246 11.66 5.39 6.35
C GLY A 246 12.13 6.46 7.34
N SER A 247 13.35 6.96 7.14
CA SER A 247 13.91 8.03 7.96
C SER A 247 13.48 9.40 7.44
N ILE A 248 12.75 10.14 8.26
CA ILE A 248 12.24 11.48 7.95
C ILE A 248 12.68 12.48 9.03
N ASP A 249 12.79 13.76 8.69
CA ASP A 249 13.11 14.80 9.68
C ASP A 249 11.90 15.13 10.57
N ILE A 250 12.10 15.92 11.62
CA ILE A 250 11.04 16.24 12.60
C ILE A 250 9.88 16.97 11.95
N ALA A 251 10.17 17.91 11.05
CA ALA A 251 9.16 18.70 10.38
C ALA A 251 8.26 17.80 9.51
N THR A 252 8.87 16.93 8.71
CA THR A 252 8.17 15.97 7.86
C THR A 252 7.39 14.96 8.69
N ALA A 253 7.93 14.50 9.82
CA ALA A 253 7.22 13.61 10.74
C ALA A 253 5.96 14.28 11.33
N SER A 254 6.05 15.56 11.68
CA SER A 254 4.89 16.33 12.15
C SER A 254 3.80 16.43 11.08
N ASP A 255 4.18 16.85 9.87
CA ASP A 255 3.22 17.04 8.76
C ASP A 255 2.58 15.71 8.35
N THR A 256 3.37 14.65 8.26
CA THR A 256 2.88 13.31 7.85
C THR A 256 1.96 12.72 8.91
N LEU A 257 2.26 12.91 10.20
CA LEU A 257 1.40 12.45 11.29
C LEU A 257 0.05 13.19 11.28
N GLU A 258 0.05 14.51 11.09
CA GLU A 258 -1.18 15.31 11.00
C GLU A 258 -2.05 14.84 9.81
N GLN A 259 -1.42 14.63 8.65
CA GLN A 259 -2.11 14.11 7.48
C GLN A 259 -2.69 12.70 7.71
N ALA A 260 -1.93 11.79 8.33
CA ALA A 260 -2.40 10.44 8.64
C ALA A 260 -3.58 10.46 9.62
N GLU A 261 -3.57 11.35 10.62
CA GLU A 261 -4.69 11.53 11.56
C GLU A 261 -5.95 12.04 10.84
N GLU A 262 -5.82 13.01 9.93
CA GLU A 262 -6.94 13.53 9.13
C GLU A 262 -7.54 12.44 8.21
N ILE A 263 -6.68 11.65 7.55
CA ILE A 263 -7.09 10.52 6.71
C ILE A 263 -7.86 9.46 7.54
N LEU A 264 -7.42 9.17 8.76
CA LEU A 264 -8.13 8.20 9.61
C LEU A 264 -9.45 8.73 10.15
N GLU A 265 -9.56 10.04 10.39
CA GLU A 265 -10.81 10.68 10.84
C GLU A 265 -11.86 10.71 9.72
N GLY A 266 -11.45 10.93 8.48
CA GLY A 266 -12.33 10.96 7.31
C GLY A 266 -12.77 9.57 6.80
N ALA A 267 -12.04 8.51 7.13
CA ALA A 267 -12.34 7.16 6.66
C ALA A 267 -13.71 6.65 7.13
N TYR A 268 -14.37 5.82 6.31
CA TYR A 268 -15.69 5.26 6.62
C TYR A 268 -15.75 4.52 7.96
N THR A 269 -14.66 3.84 8.32
CA THR A 269 -14.46 3.27 9.67
C THR A 269 -13.25 3.93 10.29
N PRO A 270 -13.43 4.96 11.12
CA PRO A 270 -12.31 5.65 11.76
C PRO A 270 -11.52 4.66 12.62
N THR A 271 -10.24 4.51 12.33
CA THR A 271 -9.33 3.61 13.06
C THR A 271 -8.20 4.39 13.72
N ILE A 272 -8.48 5.57 14.26
CA ILE A 272 -7.43 6.41 14.88
C ILE A 272 -6.70 5.70 16.03
N GLU A 273 -7.37 4.79 16.74
CA GLU A 273 -6.74 3.92 17.76
C GLU A 273 -5.70 2.95 17.19
N ARG A 274 -5.63 2.83 15.86
CA ARG A 274 -4.69 1.98 15.11
C ARG A 274 -3.58 2.76 14.42
N LEU A 275 -3.49 4.08 14.62
CA LEU A 275 -2.47 4.91 13.96
C LEU A 275 -1.06 4.33 14.16
N ASP A 276 -0.72 3.98 15.40
CA ASP A 276 0.58 3.37 15.78
C ASP A 276 0.80 1.96 15.18
N SER A 277 -0.19 1.36 14.50
CA SER A 277 -0.06 0.08 13.77
C SER A 277 -0.11 0.23 12.26
N LEU A 278 -0.42 1.44 11.78
CA LEU A 278 -0.60 1.79 10.38
C LEU A 278 0.51 2.71 9.87
N PHE A 279 1.38 3.19 10.77
CA PHE A 279 2.41 4.15 10.45
C PHE A 279 3.65 3.81 11.29
N ASP A 280 4.71 3.37 10.62
CA ASP A 280 5.99 3.02 11.25
C ASP A 280 7.07 3.95 10.66
N TRP A 281 7.72 4.75 11.48
CA TRP A 281 8.70 5.73 11.01
C TRP A 281 9.88 5.93 11.95
N THR A 282 11.00 6.31 11.35
CA THR A 282 12.20 6.72 12.06
C THR A 282 12.36 8.22 11.91
N VAL A 283 12.60 8.94 13.00
CA VAL A 283 12.98 10.34 12.93
C VAL A 283 14.50 10.44 12.88
N LEU A 284 15.01 11.17 11.89
CA LEU A 284 16.44 11.42 11.69
C LEU A 284 16.67 12.92 11.53
N ASP A 285 17.17 13.57 12.58
CA ASP A 285 17.40 15.02 12.60
C ASP A 285 18.59 15.36 13.51
N SER A 286 18.93 16.63 13.69
CA SER A 286 19.97 17.03 14.64
C SER A 286 19.53 16.82 16.10
N ALA A 287 20.48 16.52 16.98
CA ALA A 287 20.27 16.41 18.42
C ALA A 287 19.62 17.69 18.99
N GLU A 288 20.04 18.86 18.52
CA GLU A 288 19.44 20.13 18.93
C GLU A 288 17.95 20.20 18.54
N ALA A 289 17.58 19.80 17.33
CA ALA A 289 16.19 19.82 16.87
C ALA A 289 15.31 18.83 17.65
N ILE A 290 15.80 17.59 17.86
CA ILE A 290 15.06 16.56 18.60
C ILE A 290 14.79 17.01 20.03
N LEU A 291 15.82 17.50 20.73
CA LEU A 291 15.70 17.96 22.11
C LEU A 291 14.86 19.23 22.23
N ALA A 292 14.95 20.15 21.26
CA ALA A 292 14.16 21.37 21.24
C ALA A 292 12.66 21.12 21.01
N ALA A 293 12.31 20.09 20.25
CA ALA A 293 10.92 19.70 19.99
C ALA A 293 10.23 19.14 21.24
N GLY A 294 10.94 18.38 22.07
CA GLY A 294 10.45 17.84 23.34
C GLY A 294 9.39 16.74 23.19
N ASP A 295 8.44 16.69 24.14
CA ASP A 295 7.41 15.64 24.23
C ASP A 295 6.24 15.87 23.23
N VAL A 296 6.50 15.69 21.94
CA VAL A 296 5.50 15.79 20.86
C VAL A 296 5.17 14.42 20.28
N ALA A 297 3.94 14.26 19.75
CA ALA A 297 3.42 12.97 19.31
C ALA A 297 4.26 12.34 18.16
N HIS A 298 4.73 13.15 17.21
CA HIS A 298 5.53 12.67 16.07
C HIS A 298 6.95 12.20 16.47
N LEU A 299 7.41 12.52 17.69
CA LEU A 299 8.64 11.97 18.26
C LEU A 299 8.35 10.80 19.20
N THR A 300 7.36 10.93 20.08
CA THR A 300 7.08 9.90 21.10
C THR A 300 6.47 8.63 20.53
N ARG A 301 5.83 8.71 19.36
CA ARG A 301 5.27 7.55 18.63
C ARG A 301 6.19 6.97 17.57
N ALA A 302 7.29 7.64 17.23
CA ALA A 302 8.26 7.13 16.26
C ALA A 302 8.87 5.82 16.78
N ASP A 303 9.18 4.88 15.87
CA ASP A 303 9.82 3.62 16.25
C ASP A 303 11.26 3.85 16.73
N GLU A 304 11.96 4.76 16.06
CA GLU A 304 13.34 5.11 16.34
C GLU A 304 13.58 6.61 16.19
N LEU A 305 14.37 7.17 17.10
CA LEU A 305 14.96 8.50 16.98
C LEU A 305 16.47 8.36 16.78
N ASN A 306 16.97 8.86 15.66
CA ASN A 306 18.38 8.86 15.31
C ASN A 306 18.86 10.31 15.13
N VAL A 307 20.14 10.56 15.40
CA VAL A 307 20.75 11.88 15.18
C VAL A 307 21.58 11.91 13.91
N THR A 308 21.53 13.03 13.19
CA THR A 308 22.37 13.31 12.02
C THR A 308 23.76 13.85 12.38
N ASN A 309 23.97 14.19 13.66
CA ASN A 309 25.23 14.74 14.14
C ASN A 309 26.35 13.71 14.11
N ASP A 310 27.50 14.07 13.55
CA ASP A 310 28.73 13.27 13.71
C ASP A 310 29.27 13.34 15.16
N GLN A 311 28.99 14.44 15.86
CA GLN A 311 29.41 14.70 17.24
C GLN A 311 28.31 15.43 18.03
N ILE A 312 28.06 14.98 19.27
CA ILE A 312 27.11 15.57 20.23
C ILE A 312 27.80 15.84 21.56
N THR A 313 27.29 16.78 22.36
CA THR A 313 27.80 17.04 23.72
C THR A 313 27.34 15.97 24.72
N LEU A 314 28.06 15.84 25.85
CA LEU A 314 27.63 14.95 26.94
C LEU A 314 26.22 15.27 27.46
N ASP A 315 25.86 16.55 27.55
CA ASP A 315 24.52 16.96 27.99
C ASP A 315 23.45 16.50 27.00
N GLN A 316 23.67 16.72 25.70
CA GLN A 316 22.77 16.24 24.64
C GLN A 316 22.64 14.71 24.64
N PHE A 317 23.76 14.00 24.83
CA PHE A 317 23.74 12.54 24.92
C PHE A 317 22.89 12.07 26.10
N THR A 318 23.06 12.66 27.27
CA THR A 318 22.31 12.31 28.48
C THR A 318 20.81 12.58 28.31
N GLU A 319 20.45 13.68 27.64
CA GLU A 319 19.04 14.00 27.35
C GLU A 319 18.44 13.06 26.30
N LEU A 320 19.17 12.71 25.24
CA LEU A 320 18.73 11.76 24.21
C LEU A 320 18.56 10.34 24.78
N GLU A 321 19.49 9.87 25.63
CA GLU A 321 19.38 8.56 26.29
C GLU A 321 18.14 8.44 27.19
N ALA A 322 17.58 9.55 27.65
CA ALA A 322 16.35 9.55 28.42
C ALA A 322 15.10 9.32 27.57
N LEU A 323 15.17 9.48 26.24
CA LEU A 323 14.08 9.20 25.31
C LEU A 323 13.98 7.69 25.06
N ALA A 324 12.79 7.12 25.24
CA ALA A 324 12.60 5.67 25.23
C ALA A 324 12.91 4.98 23.88
N ASN A 325 12.84 5.74 22.78
CA ASN A 325 13.01 5.29 21.40
C ASN A 325 14.28 5.85 20.74
N TYR A 326 15.20 6.45 21.50
CA TYR A 326 16.50 6.87 20.97
C TYR A 326 17.39 5.67 20.64
N VAL A 327 17.93 5.64 19.42
CA VAL A 327 18.87 4.62 18.97
C VAL A 327 20.18 5.29 18.57
N ARG A 328 21.29 4.78 19.13
CA ARG A 328 22.63 5.29 18.83
C ARG A 328 23.03 4.88 17.42
N SER A 329 23.41 5.86 16.58
CA SER A 329 23.68 5.62 15.16
C SER A 329 25.17 5.75 14.77
N GLY A 330 26.02 6.17 15.72
CA GLY A 330 27.48 6.20 15.57
C GLY A 330 28.13 7.55 15.92
N GLU A 331 27.33 8.49 16.42
CA GLU A 331 27.79 9.81 16.84
C GLU A 331 28.79 9.76 18.00
N ALA A 332 29.82 10.62 17.93
CA ALA A 332 30.82 10.79 18.97
C ALA A 332 30.30 11.70 20.10
N VAL A 333 30.58 11.37 21.36
CA VAL A 333 30.20 12.21 22.51
C VAL A 333 31.39 13.05 22.94
N GLU A 334 31.24 14.37 22.90
CA GLU A 334 32.24 15.33 23.36
C GLU A 334 32.24 15.42 24.89
N TYR A 335 33.38 15.13 25.49
CA TYR A 335 33.65 15.34 26.90
C TYR A 335 34.58 16.54 27.06
N SER A 336 34.13 17.58 27.76
CA SER A 336 35.02 18.64 28.23
C SER A 336 35.55 18.27 29.62
N LEU A 337 36.87 18.09 29.73
CA LEU A 337 37.58 17.89 31.00
C LEU A 337 37.68 19.16 31.87
N ASP A 338 37.07 20.28 31.45
CA ASP A 338 37.15 21.56 32.17
C ASP A 338 36.10 21.70 33.29
N GLY A 339 35.24 20.70 33.49
CA GLY A 339 34.29 20.63 34.59
C GLY A 339 34.78 19.70 35.70
N ASN A 340 35.46 20.24 36.71
CA ASN A 340 35.74 19.57 37.98
C ASN A 340 34.52 18.75 38.44
N PRO A 341 34.52 17.41 38.37
CA PRO A 341 33.41 16.62 38.88
C PRO A 341 33.32 16.90 40.37
N ALA A 342 32.18 17.42 40.81
CA ALA A 342 31.92 17.60 42.23
C ALA A 342 32.25 16.28 42.95
N ILE A 343 33.27 16.34 43.80
CA ILE A 343 33.75 15.27 44.65
C ILE A 343 32.54 14.67 45.38
N GLY A 344 32.03 13.53 44.93
CA GLY A 344 30.84 12.91 45.52
C GLY A 344 30.14 11.82 44.71
N SER A 345 30.26 11.81 43.37
CA SER A 345 29.74 10.70 42.56
C SER A 345 30.74 9.55 42.55
N ALA A 346 30.25 8.31 42.69
CA ALA A 346 31.08 7.11 42.74
C ALA A 346 32.02 7.06 41.50
N PRO A 347 33.32 6.74 41.68
CA PRO A 347 34.23 6.64 40.55
C PRO A 347 33.77 5.52 39.62
N GLU A 348 33.40 5.86 38.39
CA GLU A 348 33.23 4.88 37.32
C GLU A 348 34.60 4.31 36.95
N SER A 349 34.67 2.99 36.83
CA SER A 349 35.90 2.28 36.52
C SER A 349 36.16 2.27 35.01
N PHE A 350 37.24 2.90 34.57
CA PHE A 350 37.78 2.71 33.23
C PHE A 350 38.41 1.32 33.12
N THR A 351 37.94 0.50 32.19
CA THR A 351 38.39 -0.90 32.05
C THR A 351 39.41 -1.14 30.94
N ASP A 352 39.82 -0.14 30.17
CA ASP A 352 40.74 -0.33 29.04
C ASP A 352 41.64 0.91 28.84
N PHE A 353 42.96 0.71 28.83
CA PHE A 353 43.97 1.74 28.62
C PHE A 353 44.91 1.26 27.50
N THR A 354 44.95 1.94 26.35
CA THR A 354 45.94 1.67 25.28
C THR A 354 46.57 2.97 24.81
N THR A 355 47.82 2.92 24.34
CA THR A 355 48.52 4.07 23.73
C THR A 355 48.83 3.77 22.26
N GLY A 356 48.73 4.75 21.36
CA GLY A 356 48.99 4.61 19.92
C GLY A 356 47.92 5.28 19.02
N THR A 357 48.12 5.23 17.70
CA THR A 357 47.13 5.74 16.72
C THR A 357 45.94 4.78 16.63
N PRO A 358 44.69 5.25 16.75
CA PRO A 358 43.52 4.39 16.94
C PRO A 358 43.12 3.61 15.68
N PRO A 359 42.60 2.37 15.82
CA PRO A 359 41.56 1.86 14.92
C PRO A 359 40.24 2.58 15.24
N GLU A 360 39.49 2.97 14.22
CA GLU A 360 38.22 3.70 14.37
C GLU A 360 37.20 2.99 15.29
N GLY A 361 36.54 3.75 16.16
CA GLY A 361 35.27 3.35 16.80
C GLY A 361 35.30 2.89 18.27
N ARG A 362 36.11 3.48 19.17
CA ARG A 362 35.99 3.24 20.63
C ARG A 362 36.20 4.50 21.48
N ASP A 363 35.55 4.54 22.64
CA ASP A 363 35.67 5.60 23.66
C ASP A 363 37.08 5.59 24.30
N GLN A 364 37.80 6.73 24.32
CA GLN A 364 39.15 6.84 24.90
C GLN A 364 39.41 8.20 25.57
N LEU A 365 40.14 8.19 26.70
CA LEU A 365 40.65 9.36 27.42
C LEU A 365 42.11 9.62 27.02
N PHE A 366 42.41 10.81 26.50
CA PHE A 366 43.78 11.24 26.20
C PHE A 366 44.34 12.11 27.33
N ILE A 367 45.53 11.78 27.82
CA ILE A 367 46.34 12.68 28.64
C ILE A 367 47.58 13.01 27.81
N GLU A 368 47.64 14.22 27.25
CA GLU A 368 48.86 14.73 26.61
C GLU A 368 49.89 15.04 27.70
N LEU A 369 50.98 14.29 27.70
CA LEU A 369 52.16 14.57 28.52
C LEU A 369 53.31 14.97 27.60
N ALA A 370 53.95 16.08 27.88
CA ALA A 370 55.20 16.45 27.23
C ALA A 370 56.33 15.50 27.66
N ASP A 371 57.33 15.28 26.80
CA ASP A 371 58.51 14.43 27.11
C ASP A 371 59.23 14.86 28.40
N THR A 372 59.08 16.12 28.81
CA THR A 372 59.64 16.69 30.04
C THR A 372 58.84 16.37 31.30
N GLU A 373 57.57 15.96 31.17
CA GLU A 373 56.65 15.66 32.28
C GLU A 373 56.70 14.17 32.67
N LEU A 374 57.14 13.31 31.74
CA LEU A 374 57.32 11.86 31.97
C LEU A 374 58.31 11.53 33.12
N PRO A 375 59.48 12.20 33.24
CA PRO A 375 60.42 11.94 34.35
C PRO A 375 59.88 12.41 35.71
N GLN A 376 59.02 13.43 35.74
CA GLN A 376 58.41 13.96 36.96
C GLN A 376 57.36 12.99 37.52
N LEU A 377 56.56 12.37 36.64
CA LEU A 377 55.64 11.28 36.99
C LEU A 377 56.34 9.99 37.45
N ARG A 378 57.62 9.83 37.11
CA ARG A 378 58.48 8.74 37.57
C ARG A 378 59.22 9.06 38.87
N GLY A 379 59.02 10.26 39.43
CA GLY A 379 59.66 10.69 40.66
C GLY A 379 61.17 10.88 40.56
N TYR A 380 61.74 11.10 39.37
CA TYR A 380 63.16 11.41 39.24
C TYR A 380 63.45 12.88 39.56
N ASP A 381 64.48 13.14 40.36
CA ASP A 381 65.00 14.49 40.55
C ASP A 381 65.64 14.97 39.23
N THR A 382 64.95 15.87 38.54
CA THR A 382 65.41 16.42 37.26
C THR A 382 66.60 17.36 37.40
N THR A 383 67.06 17.66 38.62
CA THR A 383 68.19 18.57 38.89
C THR A 383 69.52 17.86 39.18
N ASP A 384 69.52 16.54 39.42
CA ASP A 384 70.74 15.74 39.64
C ASP A 384 70.72 14.42 38.83
N TRP A 385 71.25 14.49 37.61
CA TRP A 385 71.27 13.40 36.63
C TRP A 385 72.16 12.19 37.01
N GLU A 386 72.96 12.27 38.08
CA GLU A 386 73.77 11.15 38.59
C GLU A 386 73.10 10.41 39.76
N ASN A 387 71.99 10.93 40.30
CA ASN A 387 71.28 10.31 41.42
C ASN A 387 69.97 9.67 40.93
N THR A 388 69.98 8.35 40.70
CA THR A 388 68.83 7.58 40.22
C THR A 388 67.82 7.22 41.32
N ASN A 389 67.88 7.87 42.47
CA ASN A 389 66.94 7.62 43.57
C ASN A 389 65.68 8.48 43.39
N PHE A 390 64.53 7.94 43.79
CA PHE A 390 63.27 8.67 43.83
C PHE A 390 63.42 9.96 44.63
N ALA A 391 62.98 11.08 44.08
CA ALA A 391 62.88 12.35 44.79
C ALA A 391 61.88 12.16 45.94
N GLN A 392 62.40 12.14 47.17
CA GLN A 392 61.53 12.31 48.33
C GLN A 392 61.15 13.79 48.41
N TYR A 393 59.87 14.09 48.17
CA TYR A 393 59.29 15.40 48.41
C TYR A 393 59.34 15.67 49.92
N THR A 394 60.45 16.24 50.39
CA THR A 394 60.73 16.47 51.81
C THR A 394 60.47 17.90 52.26
N ASP A 395 60.06 18.79 51.36
CA ASP A 395 59.69 20.15 51.72
C ASP A 395 58.24 20.46 51.38
N GLU A 396 57.55 21.00 52.39
CA GLU A 396 56.16 21.43 52.43
C GLU A 396 55.87 22.54 51.40
N SER A 397 55.78 22.22 50.11
CA SER A 397 54.97 23.00 49.17
C SER A 397 54.73 22.25 47.87
N GLU A 398 53.44 22.14 47.52
CA GLU A 398 52.89 21.77 46.21
C GLU A 398 52.49 20.28 45.98
N ALA A 399 51.68 19.79 46.92
CA ALA A 399 50.38 19.12 46.71
C ALA A 399 50.21 18.13 45.54
N LEU A 400 50.68 16.89 45.74
CA LEU A 400 49.77 15.74 45.65
C LEU A 400 49.33 15.45 47.10
N GLY A 401 48.03 15.20 47.33
CA GLY A 401 47.49 15.02 48.69
C GLY A 401 48.27 13.97 49.48
N VAL A 402 48.35 14.18 50.80
CA VAL A 402 49.23 13.49 51.78
C VAL A 402 49.19 11.95 51.83
N ASP A 403 48.43 11.26 50.98
CA ASP A 403 48.28 9.80 51.01
C ASP A 403 48.33 9.12 49.63
N VAL A 404 48.80 9.77 48.55
CA VAL A 404 48.89 9.13 47.21
C VAL A 404 50.18 9.48 46.49
N ALA A 405 51.08 8.49 46.38
CA ALA A 405 52.21 8.51 45.45
C ALA A 405 51.86 7.70 44.20
N PHE A 406 52.21 8.22 43.02
CA PHE A 406 52.16 7.48 41.75
C PHE A 406 53.59 7.16 41.32
N ALA A 407 53.82 5.92 40.89
CA ALA A 407 55.09 5.51 40.28
C ALA A 407 54.82 4.60 39.09
N VAL A 408 55.50 4.87 37.97
CA VAL A 408 55.36 4.15 36.70
C VAL A 408 56.61 3.31 36.46
N PHE A 409 56.44 2.01 36.21
CA PHE A 409 57.53 1.07 35.99
C PHE A 409 57.35 0.26 34.69
N THR A 410 58.46 -0.18 34.10
CA THR A 410 58.46 -1.25 33.10
C THR A 410 58.49 -2.63 33.77
N THR A 411 58.03 -3.67 33.09
CA THR A 411 58.05 -5.05 33.63
C THR A 411 59.47 -5.54 33.89
N ALA A 412 60.46 -5.08 33.10
CA ALA A 412 61.88 -5.40 33.30
C ALA A 412 62.43 -4.79 34.60
N GLU A 413 62.03 -3.56 34.94
CA GLU A 413 62.37 -2.91 36.21
C GLU A 413 61.64 -3.58 37.40
N PHE A 414 60.43 -4.08 37.17
CA PHE A 414 59.61 -4.79 38.16
C PHE A 414 60.11 -6.21 38.47
N THR A 415 60.71 -6.91 37.48
CA THR A 415 61.11 -8.34 37.60
C THR A 415 62.61 -8.57 37.74
N GLY A 416 63.45 -7.54 37.58
CA GLY A 416 64.89 -7.60 37.78
C GLY A 416 65.28 -7.88 39.24
N ALA A 417 66.03 -8.95 39.47
CA ALA A 417 66.28 -9.52 40.81
C ALA A 417 67.19 -8.69 41.76
N ASP A 418 67.60 -7.47 41.40
CA ASP A 418 68.58 -6.67 42.15
C ASP A 418 68.13 -5.24 42.50
N THR A 419 66.89 -4.84 42.24
CA THR A 419 66.46 -3.45 42.45
C THR A 419 65.79 -3.28 43.82
N GLY A 420 66.44 -2.48 44.69
CA GLY A 420 65.95 -2.08 46.01
C GLY A 420 64.76 -1.10 46.00
N TRP A 421 64.17 -0.83 44.83
CA TRP A 421 63.14 0.18 44.61
C TRP A 421 61.93 0.05 45.54
N LEU A 422 61.53 -1.17 45.88
CA LEU A 422 60.45 -1.43 46.84
C LEU A 422 60.76 -0.92 48.27
N ASN A 423 62.03 -0.94 48.69
CA ASN A 423 62.45 -0.32 49.95
C ASN A 423 62.63 1.20 49.80
N ASP A 424 62.93 1.68 48.59
CA ASP A 424 63.13 3.10 48.30
C ASP A 424 61.80 3.88 48.20
N LEU A 425 60.66 3.18 48.05
CA LEU A 425 59.31 3.76 48.13
C LEU A 425 58.97 4.31 49.53
N GLY A 426 59.72 3.95 50.57
CA GLY A 426 59.62 4.60 51.89
C GLY A 426 58.29 4.44 52.64
N LEU A 427 57.43 3.48 52.25
CA LEU A 427 56.06 3.40 52.74
C LEU A 427 55.97 3.10 54.24
N GLU A 428 55.17 3.88 54.96
CA GLU A 428 54.81 3.67 56.37
C GLU A 428 53.64 2.66 56.53
N ASP A 429 53.40 2.23 57.78
CA ASP A 429 52.36 1.24 58.11
C ASP A 429 50.96 1.81 57.84
N GLY A 430 50.26 1.26 56.84
CA GLY A 430 48.93 1.71 56.42
C GLY A 430 48.90 2.56 55.14
N GLU A 431 50.05 2.90 54.55
CA GLU A 431 50.11 3.64 53.29
C GLU A 431 49.83 2.74 52.08
N VAL A 432 49.14 3.31 51.09
CA VAL A 432 48.69 2.64 49.88
C VAL A 432 49.28 3.34 48.66
N THR A 433 50.02 2.61 47.83
CA THR A 433 50.52 3.12 46.55
C THR A 433 49.87 2.38 45.38
N TYR A 434 49.51 3.12 44.34
CA TYR A 434 48.99 2.57 43.09
C TYR A 434 50.09 2.59 42.03
N LEU A 435 50.44 1.41 41.53
CA LEU A 435 51.52 1.20 40.57
C LEU A 435 50.95 0.90 39.19
N LEU A 436 51.37 1.64 38.18
CA LEU A 436 51.06 1.34 36.79
C LEU A 436 52.28 0.61 36.18
N ALA A 437 52.11 -0.66 35.82
CA ALA A 437 53.17 -1.44 35.18
C ALA A 437 52.69 -1.97 33.83
N GLY A 438 53.46 -1.70 32.76
CA GLY A 438 53.23 -2.36 31.46
C GLY A 438 53.32 -3.88 31.58
N ASN A 439 52.67 -4.64 30.71
CA ASN A 439 52.70 -6.12 30.74
C ASN A 439 53.85 -6.75 29.91
N GLY A 440 54.68 -5.94 29.24
CA GLY A 440 55.64 -6.40 28.23
C GLY A 440 57.10 -6.53 28.69
N GLU A 441 57.85 -7.47 28.11
CA GLU A 441 59.29 -7.69 28.38
C GLU A 441 60.23 -6.62 27.77
N THR A 442 59.69 -5.50 27.28
CA THR A 442 60.47 -4.44 26.60
C THR A 442 60.43 -3.11 27.36
N LEU A 443 61.39 -2.22 27.07
CA LEU A 443 61.48 -0.89 27.70
C LEU A 443 60.40 0.10 27.22
N THR A 444 59.58 -0.29 26.25
CA THR A 444 58.43 0.48 25.76
C THR A 444 57.13 -0.09 26.33
N ILE A 445 56.24 0.79 26.79
CA ILE A 445 54.93 0.43 27.35
C ILE A 445 53.95 0.32 26.17
N ASP A 446 54.16 -0.69 25.33
CA ASP A 446 53.35 -0.88 24.11
C ASP A 446 52.24 -1.93 24.30
N ASP A 447 52.19 -2.64 25.43
CA ASP A 447 51.17 -3.66 25.74
C ASP A 447 50.61 -3.49 27.17
N ASP A 448 49.32 -3.80 27.34
CA ASP A 448 48.42 -3.53 28.47
C ASP A 448 49.08 -3.14 29.80
N ALA A 449 48.78 -1.96 30.32
CA ALA A 449 49.21 -1.55 31.65
C ALA A 449 48.29 -2.12 32.73
N GLN A 450 48.88 -2.77 33.75
CA GLN A 450 48.16 -3.28 34.90
C GLN A 450 48.36 -2.35 36.10
N LEU A 451 47.25 -1.96 36.72
CA LEU A 451 47.24 -1.18 37.95
C LEU A 451 47.32 -2.12 39.16
N TYR A 452 48.35 -1.96 39.97
CA TYR A 452 48.55 -2.72 41.19
C TYR A 452 48.40 -1.83 42.42
N ARG A 453 47.73 -2.35 43.46
CA ARG A 453 47.67 -1.72 44.77
C ARG A 453 48.66 -2.40 45.71
N VAL A 454 49.57 -1.64 46.29
CA VAL A 454 50.59 -2.13 47.24
C VAL A 454 50.37 -1.47 48.60
N GLU A 455 50.48 -2.27 49.66
CA GLU A 455 50.28 -1.84 51.06
C GLU A 455 51.43 -2.28 51.97
N GLY A 456 51.80 -1.41 52.92
CA GLY A 456 52.72 -1.69 54.03
C GLY A 456 52.15 -2.68 55.05
N GLY A 457 52.92 -3.69 55.51
CA GLY A 457 52.45 -4.66 56.52
C GLY A 457 53.48 -5.08 57.58
N ARG A 458 53.07 -5.15 58.85
CA ARG A 458 53.87 -5.60 60.01
C ARG A 458 54.06 -7.13 60.09
N SER A 459 55.31 -7.58 60.32
CA SER A 459 55.57 -8.86 61.01
C SER A 459 56.78 -8.76 61.96
N PRO A 460 56.71 -9.27 63.21
CA PRO A 460 57.72 -9.02 64.24
C PRO A 460 58.79 -10.13 64.33
N LEU A 461 59.52 -10.40 63.24
CA LEU A 461 60.72 -11.27 63.25
C LEU A 461 61.80 -10.73 62.31
N PRO A 462 63.11 -10.95 62.59
CA PRO A 462 64.17 -10.32 61.83
C PRO A 462 64.31 -10.92 60.41
N MET A 463 64.15 -10.02 59.44
CA MET A 463 64.61 -10.03 58.04
C MET A 463 64.43 -11.32 57.23
N ARG A 464 63.21 -11.50 56.72
CA ARG A 464 62.90 -11.76 55.29
C ARG A 464 61.54 -11.14 55.00
N SER A 465 61.51 -9.99 54.33
CA SER A 465 60.28 -9.25 54.00
C SER A 465 59.42 -10.10 53.05
N TYR A 466 58.22 -10.45 53.51
CA TYR A 466 57.18 -11.08 52.71
C TYR A 466 56.13 -10.02 52.39
N TRP A 467 55.99 -9.67 51.11
CA TRP A 467 54.98 -8.74 50.61
C TRP A 467 53.83 -9.53 49.95
N GLN A 468 52.57 -9.20 50.27
CA GLN A 468 51.40 -9.84 49.66
C GLN A 468 50.95 -9.07 48.42
N ILE A 469 51.08 -9.68 47.24
CA ILE A 469 50.51 -9.19 45.98
C ILE A 469 49.09 -9.77 45.86
N SER A 470 48.07 -8.93 45.99
CA SER A 470 46.68 -9.33 45.74
C SER A 470 46.32 -9.06 44.27
N ARG A 471 46.34 -10.10 43.43
CA ARG A 471 45.76 -10.04 42.07
C ARG A 471 44.24 -9.95 42.19
N MET A 472 43.62 -8.84 41.78
CA MET A 472 42.19 -8.83 41.47
C MET A 472 41.98 -9.54 40.12
N SER A 473 41.72 -10.84 40.17
CA SER A 473 41.24 -11.59 39.00
C SER A 473 40.29 -12.69 39.44
N ARG A 474 39.00 -12.52 39.12
CA ARG A 474 37.91 -13.53 39.15
C ARG A 474 36.56 -12.78 38.96
N TRP A 475 35.68 -13.03 37.99
CA TRP A 475 35.31 -14.23 37.22
C TRP A 475 34.58 -13.83 35.93
N ILE A 476 34.77 -14.58 34.83
CA ILE A 476 33.71 -15.33 34.13
C ILE A 476 34.42 -16.46 33.36
N THR A 477 34.04 -17.70 33.63
CA THR A 477 34.47 -18.87 32.85
C THR A 477 33.30 -19.84 32.73
N SER A 478 32.83 -19.98 31.48
CA SER A 478 32.34 -21.22 30.83
C SER A 478 31.08 -21.94 31.34
N MET A 479 30.06 -22.02 30.46
CA MET A 479 29.39 -23.23 29.89
C MET A 479 28.18 -22.75 29.06
N ARG A 480 27.85 -23.18 27.83
CA ARG A 480 27.82 -24.50 27.14
C ARG A 480 28.04 -24.27 25.63
N ARG A 481 28.82 -25.06 24.87
CA ARG A 481 28.71 -26.47 24.42
C ARG A 481 27.57 -26.73 23.39
N THR A 482 28.01 -26.94 22.14
CA THR A 482 27.48 -27.83 21.07
C THR A 482 26.01 -28.27 21.15
N GLY A 483 25.25 -27.83 20.16
CA GLY A 483 24.16 -28.52 19.49
C GLY A 483 24.25 -28.15 18.01
#